data_AF-A0A528TEG5-F1
#
_entry.id   AF-A0A528TEG5-F1
#
_cell.length_a   1.000
_cell.length_b   1.000
_cell.length_c   1.000
_cell.angle_alpha   90.00
_cell.angle_beta   90.00
_cell.angle_gamma   90.00
#
_symmetry.space_group_name_H-M   'P 1'
#
loop_
_entity.id
_entity.type
_entity.pdbx_description
1 polymer ?
#
loop_
_entity_poly.entity_id
_entity_poly.type
_entity_poly.pdbx_seq_one_letter_code
_entity_poly.pdbx_strand_id
1 'polypeptide(L)' 'PDGYGYTWFCEHFAAFERRTSATFRNRHAAGAVMQTDYAGQTVPVIDPATGIIYPAQIFVAVLGASNLTFA' A
#
# COMPACT_ATOMS: atom_id res chain seq x y z
N PRO A 1 -9.96 -13.87 -40.19
CA PRO A 1 -10.75 -14.80 -39.34
C PRO A 1 -10.41 -14.67 -37.85
N ASP A 2 -10.06 -13.45 -37.42
CA ASP A 2 -9.25 -13.23 -36.22
C ASP A 2 -10.00 -12.45 -35.12
N GLY A 3 -11.25 -12.07 -35.39
CA GLY A 3 -12.05 -11.23 -34.49
C GLY A 3 -12.87 -12.01 -33.44
N TYR A 4 -13.06 -13.32 -33.63
CA TYR A 4 -13.92 -14.10 -32.74
C TYR A 4 -13.25 -14.33 -31.37
N GLY A 5 -11.94 -14.61 -31.33
CA GLY A 5 -11.23 -14.87 -30.08
C GLY A 5 -11.15 -13.66 -29.14
N TYR A 6 -10.81 -12.48 -29.68
CA TYR A 6 -10.68 -11.26 -28.89
C TYR A 6 -12.03 -10.76 -28.37
N THR A 7 -13.05 -10.75 -29.23
CA THR A 7 -14.41 -10.35 -28.85
C THR A 7 -14.98 -11.32 -27.81
N TRP A 8 -14.84 -12.62 -28.04
CA TRP A 8 -15.28 -13.66 -27.11
C TRP A 8 -14.59 -13.53 -25.75
N PHE A 9 -13.27 -13.31 -25.73
CA PHE A 9 -12.51 -13.11 -24.49
C PHE A 9 -13.01 -11.88 -23.71
N CYS A 10 -13.13 -10.73 -24.39
CA CYS A 10 -13.59 -9.48 -23.76
C CYS A 10 -15.00 -9.62 -23.17
N GLU A 11 -15.92 -10.26 -23.90
CA GLU A 11 -17.29 -10.49 -23.45
C GLU A 11 -17.35 -11.38 -22.20
N HIS A 12 -16.56 -12.46 -22.18
CA HIS A 12 -16.50 -13.39 -21.05
C HIS A 12 -15.80 -12.78 -19.83
N PHE A 13 -14.72 -12.02 -20.04
CA PHE A 13 -14.04 -11.30 -18.97
C PHE A 13 -14.95 -10.23 -18.34
N ALA A 14 -15.64 -9.43 -19.16
CA ALA A 14 -16.61 -8.44 -18.65
C ALA A 14 -17.80 -9.09 -17.94
N ALA A 15 -18.25 -10.27 -18.38
CA ALA A 15 -19.27 -11.04 -17.66
C ALA A 15 -18.77 -11.59 -16.31
N PHE A 16 -17.50 -12.02 -16.25
CA PHE A 16 -16.84 -12.44 -15.01
C PHE A 16 -16.67 -11.28 -14.02
N GLU A 17 -16.17 -10.12 -14.46
CA GLU A 17 -16.03 -8.93 -13.61
C GLU A 17 -17.37 -8.47 -13.04
N ARG A 18 -18.44 -8.46 -13.84
CA ARG A 18 -19.79 -8.07 -13.37
C ARG A 18 -20.39 -9.02 -12.33
N ARG A 19 -20.00 -10.29 -12.33
CA ARG A 19 -20.42 -11.27 -11.31
C ARG A 19 -19.55 -11.20 -10.06
N THR A 20 -18.31 -10.77 -10.23
CA THR A 20 -17.34 -10.74 -9.15
C THR A 20 -17.31 -9.34 -8.54
N SER A 21 -18.14 -9.10 -7.54
CA SER A 21 -17.85 -8.01 -6.60
C SER A 21 -16.64 -8.46 -5.77
N ALA A 22 -15.45 -8.36 -6.37
CA ALA A 22 -14.19 -8.79 -5.79
C ALA A 22 -13.87 -7.86 -4.61
N THR A 23 -14.46 -8.13 -3.46
CA THR A 23 -14.10 -7.48 -2.22
C THR A 23 -12.84 -8.15 -1.70
N PHE A 24 -11.71 -7.45 -1.79
CA PHE A 24 -10.52 -7.87 -1.08
C PHE A 24 -10.77 -7.66 0.42
N ARG A 25 -11.10 -8.74 1.13
CA ARG A 25 -11.16 -8.73 2.59
C ARG A 25 -9.76 -8.98 3.11
N ASN A 26 -8.99 -7.91 3.31
CA ASN A 26 -7.71 -8.01 3.99
C ASN A 26 -7.94 -8.42 5.44
N ARG A 27 -7.79 -9.70 5.74
CA ARG A 27 -7.91 -10.23 7.10
C ARG A 27 -6.58 -10.05 7.80
N HIS A 28 -6.48 -9.03 8.65
CA HIS A 28 -5.33 -8.83 9.50
C HIS A 28 -5.55 -9.52 10.85
N ALA A 29 -4.89 -10.66 11.06
CA ALA A 29 -4.79 -11.22 12.40
C ALA A 29 -3.99 -10.25 13.27
N ALA A 30 -4.56 -9.88 14.43
CA ALA A 30 -3.91 -8.94 15.34
C ALA A 30 -2.52 -9.43 15.76
N GLY A 31 -1.51 -8.58 15.61
CA GLY A 31 -0.12 -8.89 15.96
C GLY A 31 0.62 -9.83 14.99
N ALA A 32 -0.01 -10.32 13.93
CA ALA A 32 0.63 -11.28 13.02
C ALA A 32 1.60 -10.60 12.02
N VAL A 33 1.29 -9.39 11.58
CA VAL A 33 2.10 -8.63 10.61
C VAL A 33 2.06 -7.15 10.98
N MET A 34 3.22 -6.50 10.88
CA MET A 34 3.35 -5.05 10.88
C MET A 34 3.73 -4.59 9.48
N GLN A 35 2.96 -3.66 8.91
CA GLN A 35 3.28 -3.05 7.63
C GLN A 35 4.14 -1.82 7.89
N THR A 36 5.15 -1.59 7.07
CA THR A 36 6.09 -0.51 7.30
C THR A 36 6.62 0.07 6.01
N ASP A 37 6.84 1.39 6.01
CA ASP A 37 7.32 2.13 4.85
C ASP A 37 8.16 3.36 5.26
N TYR A 38 8.97 3.84 4.34
CA TYR A 38 9.59 5.15 4.43
C TYR A 38 8.64 6.22 3.93
N ALA A 39 8.56 7.36 4.62
CA ALA A 39 7.73 8.50 4.18
C ALA A 39 8.20 9.13 2.86
N GLY A 40 9.35 8.70 2.33
CA GLY A 40 9.97 9.16 1.09
C GLY A 40 10.70 10.50 1.24
N GLN A 41 10.07 11.48 1.89
CA GLN A 41 10.70 12.78 2.16
C GLN A 41 11.57 12.73 3.41
N THR A 42 12.75 13.35 3.34
CA THR A 42 13.59 13.59 4.50
C THR A 42 13.17 14.86 5.23
N VAL A 43 13.27 14.86 6.56
CA VAL A 43 13.08 16.04 7.41
C VAL A 43 14.43 16.57 7.93
N PRO A 44 14.58 17.89 8.12
CA PRO A 44 15.80 18.45 8.70
C PRO A 44 15.86 18.22 10.21
N VAL A 45 16.99 17.69 10.68
CA VAL A 45 17.35 17.63 12.09
C VAL A 45 18.49 18.61 12.34
N ILE A 46 18.26 19.56 13.23
CA ILE A 46 19.21 20.64 13.51
C ILE A 46 19.92 20.32 14.82
N ASP A 47 21.25 20.23 14.79
CA ASP A 47 22.06 20.17 16.00
C ASP A 47 22.00 21.55 16.70
N PRO A 48 21.46 21.64 17.93
CA PRO A 48 21.31 22.92 18.62
C PRO A 48 22.64 23.56 19.05
N ALA A 49 23.72 22.77 19.18
CA ALA A 49 25.02 23.27 19.59
C ALA A 49 25.86 23.79 18.41
N THR A 50 25.73 23.14 17.25
CA THR A 50 26.57 23.44 16.07
C THR A 50 25.83 24.11 14.93
N GLY A 51 24.50 24.03 14.90
CA GLY A 51 23.66 24.51 13.80
C GLY A 51 23.71 23.64 12.54
N ILE A 52 24.44 22.51 12.55
CA ILE A 52 24.51 21.59 11.40
C ILE A 52 23.14 20.96 11.17
N ILE A 53 22.75 20.87 9.89
CA ILE A 53 21.48 20.28 9.45
C ILE A 53 21.75 18.90 8.87
N TYR A 54 21.11 17.89 9.45
CA TYR A 54 21.13 16.52 8.97
C TYR A 54 19.79 16.15 8.35
N PRO A 55 19.76 15.60 7.13
CA PRO A 55 18.54 15.01 6.59
C PRO A 55 18.26 13.68 7.29
N ALA A 56 17.06 13.54 7.86
CA ALA A 56 16.59 12.31 8.49
C ALA A 56 15.41 11.71 7.74
N GLN A 57 15.39 10.38 7.61
CA GLN A 57 14.26 9.64 7.05
C GLN A 57 13.23 9.36 8.16
N ILE A 58 11.94 9.45 7.82
CA ILE A 58 10.86 9.00 8.70
C ILE A 58 10.44 7.59 8.27
N PHE A 59 10.37 6.69 9.25
CA PHE A 59 9.95 5.30 9.06
C PHE A 59 8.65 5.08 9.81
N VAL A 60 7.58 4.74 9.08
CA VAL A 60 6.24 4.57 9.64
C VAL A 60 5.89 3.10 9.67
N ALA A 61 5.21 2.67 10.72
CA ALA A 61 4.69 1.32 10.85
C ALA A 61 3.22 1.32 11.28
N VAL A 62 2.45 0.35 10.79
CA VAL A 62 1.01 0.18 11.09
C VAL A 62 0.69 -1.27 11.39
N LEU A 63 -0.13 -1.50 12.42
CA LEU A 63 -0.77 -2.79 12.67
C LEU A 63 -2.09 -2.87 11.90
N GLY A 64 -2.14 -3.69 10.84
CA GLY A 64 -3.31 -3.74 9.94
C GLY A 64 -4.63 -4.18 10.58
N ALA A 65 -4.59 -4.80 11.77
CA ALA A 65 -5.80 -5.20 12.49
C ALA A 65 -6.48 -4.04 13.23
N SER A 66 -5.69 -3.07 13.71
CA SER A 66 -6.19 -1.95 14.53
C SER A 66 -5.99 -0.58 13.87
N ASN A 67 -5.23 -0.52 12.77
CA ASN A 67 -4.73 0.72 12.18
C ASN A 67 -3.96 1.60 13.18
N LEU A 68 -3.34 0.98 14.19
CA LEU A 68 -2.47 1.69 15.13
C LEU A 68 -1.14 2.02 14.43
N THR A 69 -0.78 3.31 14.44
CA THR A 69 0.39 3.87 13.76
C THR A 69 1.53 4.18 14.73
N PHE A 70 2.76 3.90 14.29
CA PHE A 70 4.03 4.20 14.96
C PHE A 70 4.93 4.95 13.97
N ALA A 71 5.65 5.99 14.42
CA ALA A 71 6.53 6.82 13.59
C ALA A 71 7.70 7.37 14.42
#